data_AF-A0A519TA22-F1
#
_entry.id   AF-A0A519TA22-F1
#
_cell.length_a   1.000
_cell.length_b   1.000
_cell.length_c   1.000
_cell.angle_alpha   90.00
_cell.angle_beta   90.00
_cell.angle_gamma   90.00
#
_symmetry.space_group_name_H-M   'P 1'
#
loop_
_entity.id
_entity.type
_entity.pdbx_description
1 polymer ?
#
loop_
_entity_poly.entity_id
_entity_poly.type
_entity_poly.pdbx_seq_one_letter_code
_entity_poly.pdbx_strand_id
1 'polypeptide(L)'
;MSIALIIELVDGEAINREVPISTNATYVQYWAPVVAREGFPWLQLLLSPGFDVTEEELPEVLAEVRRLKESVPRYYPPESIGYQHMQERLTRLLAVLEELEGKKVALFFG
;
A
#
# COMPACT_ATOMS: atom_id res chain seq x y z
N MET A 1 3.49 -16.53 -1.16
CA MET A 1 2.82 -15.42 -1.85
C MET A 1 3.16 -14.14 -1.10
N SER A 2 3.70 -13.15 -1.81
CA SER A 2 3.94 -11.79 -1.35
C SER A 2 2.80 -10.89 -1.81
N ILE A 3 2.69 -9.71 -1.21
CA ILE A 3 1.84 -8.62 -1.65
C ILE A 3 2.78 -7.54 -2.20
N ALA A 4 2.57 -7.15 -3.45
CA ALA A 4 3.31 -6.11 -4.13
C ALA A 4 2.36 -5.16 -4.87
N LEU A 5 2.82 -3.92 -5.02
CA LEU A 5 2.25 -2.97 -5.97
C LEU A 5 2.94 -3.18 -7.31
N ILE A 6 2.18 -3.49 -8.36
CA ILE A 6 2.64 -3.59 -9.73
C ILE A 6 2.21 -2.31 -10.45
N ILE A 7 3.19 -1.61 -11.02
CA ILE A 7 2.99 -0.41 -11.82
C ILE A 7 3.12 -0.84 -13.28
N GLU A 8 1.99 -1.00 -13.96
CA GLU A 8 1.98 -1.46 -15.35
C GLU A 8 2.24 -0.31 -16.32
N LEU A 9 1.52 0.79 -16.16
CA LEU A 9 1.55 1.93 -17.07
C LEU A 9 1.80 3.24 -16.30
N VAL A 10 2.61 4.12 -16.87
CA VAL A 10 2.79 5.51 -16.44
C VAL A 10 2.85 6.40 -17.67
N ASP A 11 1.94 7.37 -17.77
CA ASP A 11 1.84 8.31 -18.90
C ASP A 11 1.74 7.64 -20.28
N GLY A 12 1.16 6.43 -20.31
CA GLY A 12 0.99 5.62 -21.52
C GLY A 12 2.20 4.74 -21.86
N GLU A 13 3.27 4.77 -21.05
CA GLU A 13 4.43 3.89 -21.18
C GLU A 13 4.32 2.69 -20.25
N ALA A 14 4.59 1.49 -20.78
CA ALA A 14 4.61 0.26 -19.99
C ALA A 14 5.91 0.18 -19.16
N ILE A 15 5.79 0.26 -17.84
CA ILE A 15 6.92 0.26 -16.90
C ILE A 15 7.13 -1.13 -16.30
N ASN A 16 6.05 -1.89 -16.03
CA ASN A 16 6.09 -3.21 -15.37
C ASN A 16 6.98 -3.26 -14.13
N ARG A 17 6.89 -2.24 -13.26
CA ARG A 17 7.70 -2.12 -12.03
C ARG A 17 6.96 -2.75 -10.86
N GLU A 18 7.58 -3.72 -10.21
CA GLU A 18 7.07 -4.33 -8.98
C GLU A 18 7.69 -3.65 -7.73
N VAL A 19 6.83 -3.27 -6.80
CA VAL A 19 7.20 -2.67 -5.51
C VAL A 19 6.71 -3.58 -4.39
N PRO A 20 7.61 -4.34 -3.76
CA PRO A 20 7.22 -5.31 -2.74
C PRO A 20 6.77 -4.61 -1.45
N ILE A 21 5.54 -4.88 -1.04
CA ILE A 21 4.91 -4.29 0.15
C ILE A 21 5.15 -5.18 1.36
N SER A 22 4.78 -6.46 1.27
CA SER A 22 4.82 -7.36 2.43
C SER A 22 4.80 -8.83 1.99
N THR A 23 5.11 -9.76 2.88
CA THR A 23 4.68 -11.15 2.69
C THR A 23 3.22 -11.29 3.09
N ASN A 24 2.50 -12.29 2.55
CA ASN A 24 1.12 -12.54 2.98
C ASN A 24 1.04 -12.77 4.51
N ALA A 25 1.97 -13.56 5.07
CA ALA A 25 2.03 -13.80 6.52
C ALA A 25 2.19 -12.49 7.32
N THR A 26 3.11 -11.62 6.91
CA THR A 26 3.37 -10.35 7.58
C THR A 26 2.21 -9.36 7.40
N TYR A 27 1.53 -9.39 6.26
CA TYR A 27 0.33 -8.59 6.05
C TYR A 27 -0.80 -9.06 6.98
N VAL A 28 -1.12 -10.36 7.00
CA VAL A 28 -2.17 -10.92 7.85
C VAL A 28 -1.89 -10.66 9.32
N GLN A 29 -0.62 -10.75 9.72
CA GLN A 29 -0.21 -10.56 11.11
C GLN A 29 -0.24 -9.09 11.57
N TYR A 30 0.20 -8.16 10.73
CA TYR A 30 0.41 -6.76 11.17
C TYR A 30 -0.47 -5.73 10.46
N TRP A 31 -0.78 -5.92 9.18
CA TRP A 31 -1.51 -4.93 8.38
C TRP A 31 -3.02 -5.13 8.50
N ALA A 32 -3.50 -6.36 8.26
CA ALA A 32 -4.91 -6.68 8.23
C ALA A 32 -5.67 -6.25 9.50
N PRO A 33 -5.13 -6.44 10.73
CA PRO A 33 -5.85 -6.01 11.94
C PRO A 33 -6.02 -4.49 12.04
N VAL A 34 -5.02 -3.72 11.60
CA VAL A 34 -5.06 -2.25 11.63
C VAL A 34 -6.01 -1.74 10.55
N VAL A 35 -5.89 -2.27 9.33
CA VAL A 35 -6.73 -1.94 8.18
C VAL A 35 -8.21 -2.22 8.45
N ALA A 36 -8.52 -3.35 9.11
CA ALA A 36 -9.89 -3.69 9.49
C ALA A 36 -10.44 -2.77 10.60
N ARG A 37 -9.60 -2.32 11.54
CA ARG A 37 -10.02 -1.46 12.66
C ARG A 37 -10.23 0.00 12.26
N GLU A 38 -9.33 0.54 11.44
CA GLU A 38 -9.43 1.93 10.97
C GLU A 38 -10.44 2.09 9.82
N GLY A 39 -10.80 0.99 9.15
CA GLY A 39 -11.79 0.99 8.08
C GLY A 39 -11.26 1.68 6.83
N PHE A 40 -10.25 1.10 6.20
CA PHE A 40 -9.61 1.59 4.98
C PHE A 40 -10.08 0.77 3.75
N PRO A 41 -11.13 1.19 3.03
CA PRO A 41 -11.67 0.49 1.87
C PRO A 41 -10.63 0.10 0.82
N TRP A 42 -9.77 1.04 0.39
CA TRP A 42 -8.78 0.75 -0.65
C TRP A 42 -7.72 -0.24 -0.15
N LEU A 43 -7.29 -0.11 1.11
CA LEU A 43 -6.35 -1.05 1.72
C LEU A 43 -6.96 -2.44 2.00
N GLN A 44 -8.29 -2.53 2.13
CA GLN A 44 -9.01 -3.81 2.21
C GLN A 44 -9.12 -4.47 0.83
N LEU A 45 -9.36 -3.67 -0.22
CA LEU A 45 -9.38 -4.16 -1.60
C LEU A 45 -8.00 -4.63 -2.07
N LEU A 46 -6.94 -4.06 -1.49
CA LEU A 46 -5.54 -4.46 -1.65
C LEU A 46 -5.25 -5.94 -1.30
N LEU A 47 -6.13 -6.60 -0.55
CA LEU A 47 -6.07 -8.05 -0.29
C LEU A 47 -6.73 -8.91 -1.37
N SER A 48 -7.56 -8.29 -2.21
CA SER A 48 -8.17 -8.94 -3.36
C SER A 48 -7.21 -8.86 -4.54
N PRO A 49 -6.72 -10.01 -5.06
CA PRO A 49 -5.99 -10.01 -6.31
C PRO A 49 -6.91 -9.49 -7.42
N GLY A 50 -6.37 -8.74 -8.38
CA GLY A 50 -7.20 -8.29 -9.50
C GLY A 50 -7.65 -6.84 -9.44
N PHE A 51 -7.18 -6.06 -8.47
CA PHE A 51 -7.72 -4.71 -8.26
C PHE A 51 -6.86 -3.64 -8.92
N ASP A 52 -7.44 -3.01 -9.95
CA ASP A 52 -6.83 -1.92 -10.69
C ASP A 52 -7.14 -0.58 -10.02
N VAL A 53 -6.10 0.21 -9.74
CA VAL A 53 -6.23 1.60 -9.29
C VAL A 53 -5.88 2.51 -10.46
N THR A 54 -6.81 3.41 -10.74
CA THR A 54 -6.69 4.46 -11.76
C THR A 54 -6.11 5.75 -11.19
N GLU A 55 -5.74 6.68 -12.07
CA GLU A 55 -5.26 8.02 -11.69
C GLU A 55 -6.26 8.77 -10.79
N GLU A 56 -7.57 8.61 -11.02
CA GLU A 56 -8.61 9.29 -10.25
C GLU A 56 -8.70 8.77 -8.81
N GLU A 57 -8.35 7.50 -8.61
CA GLU A 57 -8.43 6.80 -7.32
C GLU A 57 -7.12 6.90 -6.53
N LEU A 58 -6.00 7.15 -7.22
CA LEU A 58 -4.66 7.24 -6.61
C LEU A 58 -4.61 8.22 -5.41
N PRO A 59 -5.21 9.43 -5.44
CA PRO A 59 -5.22 10.33 -4.30
C PRO A 59 -5.90 9.73 -3.05
N GLU A 60 -6.96 8.95 -3.24
CA GLU A 60 -7.67 8.29 -2.13
C GLU A 60 -6.84 7.15 -1.54
N VAL A 61 -6.23 6.32 -2.39
CA VAL A 61 -5.31 5.26 -1.97
C VAL A 61 -4.14 5.86 -1.18
N LEU A 62 -3.55 6.93 -1.69
CA LEU A 62 -2.43 7.62 -1.07
C LEU A 62 -2.84 8.19 0.30
N ALA A 63 -4.03 8.78 0.41
CA ALA A 63 -4.58 9.25 1.68
C ALA A 63 -4.76 8.11 2.70
N GLU A 64 -5.26 6.94 2.29
CA GLU A 64 -5.39 5.79 3.18
C GLU A 64 -4.04 5.24 3.63
N VAL A 65 -3.05 5.13 2.74
CA VAL A 65 -1.70 4.67 3.10
C VAL A 65 -1.06 5.64 4.12
N ARG A 66 -1.25 6.96 3.96
CA ARG A 66 -0.78 7.98 4.93
C ARG A 66 -1.44 7.78 6.29
N ARG A 67 -2.77 7.64 6.32
CA ARG A 67 -3.52 7.39 7.57
C ARG A 67 -3.12 6.08 8.23
N LEU A 68 -2.89 5.02 7.46
CA LEU A 68 -2.38 3.76 7.98
C LEU A 68 -1.03 3.98 8.68
N LYS A 69 -0.08 4.67 8.03
CA LYS A 69 1.24 4.98 8.62
C LYS A 69 1.14 5.76 9.93
N GLU A 70 0.24 6.73 10.00
CA GLU A 70 -0.02 7.53 11.20
C GLU A 70 -0.72 6.73 12.31
N SER A 71 -1.48 5.69 11.95
CA SER A 71 -2.19 4.84 12.90
C SER A 71 -1.29 3.76 13.55
N VAL A 72 -0.21 3.34 12.89
CA VAL A 72 0.70 2.26 13.38
C VAL A 72 1.13 2.43 14.85
N PRO A 73 1.55 3.62 15.33
CA PRO A 73 1.96 3.80 16.73
C PRO A 73 0.85 3.52 17.75
N ARG A 74 -0.43 3.54 17.35
CA ARG A 74 -1.56 3.24 18.23
C ARG A 74 -1.72 1.73 18.48
N TYR A 75 -1.21 0.90 17.59
CA TYR A 75 -1.37 -0.56 17.62
C TYR A 75 -0.08 -1.30 17.95
N TYR A 76 1.06 -0.72 17.58
CA TYR A 76 2.37 -1.33 17.75
C TYR A 76 3.32 -0.34 18.43
N PRO A 77 4.00 -0.74 19.51
CA PRO A 77 4.98 0.13 20.14
C PRO A 77 6.22 0.31 19.22
N PRO A 78 6.90 1.48 19.25
CA PRO A 78 7.98 1.81 18.30
C PRO A 78 9.13 0.79 18.21
N GLU A 79 9.42 0.09 19.29
CA GLU A 79 10.45 -0.93 19.42
C GLU A 79 10.03 -2.31 18.88
N SER A 80 8.75 -2.51 18.57
CA SER A 80 8.26 -3.79 18.06
C SER A 80 8.66 -4.03 16.61
N ILE A 81 8.86 -5.30 16.27
CA ILE A 81 9.13 -5.74 14.89
C ILE A 81 7.98 -5.32 13.95
N GLY A 82 6.73 -5.42 14.42
CA GLY A 82 5.56 -5.00 13.65
C GLY A 82 5.59 -3.51 13.30
N TYR A 83 5.92 -2.65 14.26
CA TYR A 83 6.06 -1.22 14.03
C TYR A 83 7.15 -0.91 13.00
N GLN A 84 8.37 -1.43 13.20
CA GLN A 84 9.50 -1.16 12.31
C GLN A 84 9.22 -1.63 10.89
N HIS A 85 8.70 -2.85 10.75
CA HIS A 85 8.37 -3.41 9.45
C HIS A 85 7.29 -2.59 8.74
N MET A 86 6.19 -2.24 9.43
CA MET A 86 5.13 -1.43 8.81
C MET A 86 5.64 -0.03 8.43
N GLN A 87 6.40 0.63 9.30
CA GLN A 87 6.93 1.98 9.02
C GLN A 87 7.86 2.00 7.80
N GLU A 88 8.78 1.05 7.68
CA GLU A 88 9.69 0.95 6.53
C GLU A 88 8.90 0.76 5.23
N ARG A 89 7.97 -0.21 5.23
CA ARG A 89 7.20 -0.56 4.04
C ARG A 89 6.22 0.51 3.62
N LEU A 90 5.50 1.11 4.56
CA LEU A 90 4.59 2.22 4.29
C LEU A 90 5.34 3.46 3.80
N THR A 91 6.53 3.73 4.33
CA THR A 91 7.35 4.85 3.84
C THR A 91 7.77 4.64 2.39
N ARG A 92 8.21 3.42 2.04
CA ARG A 92 8.56 3.10 0.65
C ARG A 92 7.35 3.14 -0.28
N LEU A 93 6.22 2.60 0.16
CA LEU A 93 4.98 2.60 -0.63
C LEU A 93 4.50 4.04 -0.89
N LEU A 94 4.51 4.90 0.13
CA LEU A 94 4.14 6.31 -0.01
C LEU A 94 5.04 7.03 -1.01
N ALA A 95 6.35 6.89 -0.90
CA ALA A 95 7.27 7.54 -1.83
C ALA A 95 6.99 7.14 -3.28
N VAL A 96 6.70 5.87 -3.53
CA VAL A 96 6.33 5.38 -4.87
C VAL A 96 4.99 5.96 -5.33
N LEU A 97 3.96 5.95 -4.49
CA LEU A 97 2.65 6.49 -4.88
C LEU A 97 2.70 8.01 -5.10
N GLU A 98 3.51 8.74 -4.33
CA GLU A 98 3.77 10.17 -4.48
C GLU A 98 4.53 10.48 -5.79
N GLU A 99 5.47 9.62 -6.21
CA GLU A 99 6.13 9.72 -7.53
C GLU A 99 5.15 9.58 -8.71
N LEU A 100 3.99 8.99 -8.46
CA LEU A 100 2.95 8.71 -9.46
C LEU A 100 1.80 9.73 -9.42
N GLU A 101 1.76 10.61 -8.42
CA GLU A 101 0.73 11.62 -8.28
C GLU A 101 0.73 12.57 -9.49
N GLY A 102 -0.44 12.76 -10.10
CA GLY A 102 -0.60 13.58 -11.31
C GLY A 102 -0.12 12.94 -12.61
N LYS A 103 0.16 11.63 -12.61
CA LYS A 103 0.47 10.84 -13.80
C LYS A 103 -0.68 9.91 -14.13
N LYS A 104 -0.83 9.59 -15.42
CA LYS A 104 -1.76 8.54 -15.86
C LYS A 104 -1.21 7.19 -15.49
N VAL A 105 -1.83 6.50 -14.55
CA VAL A 105 -1.34 5.21 -14.05
C VAL A 105 -2.37 4.10 -14.17
N ALA A 106 -1.86 2.88 -14.39
CA ALA A 106 -2.58 1.64 -14.14
C ALA A 106 -1.76 0.85 -13.11
N LEU A 107 -2.36 0.67 -11.93
CA LEU A 107 -1.72 0.06 -10.77
C LEU A 107 -2.48 -1.18 -10.36
N PHE A 108 -1.77 -2.25 -10.03
CA PHE A 108 -2.35 -3.50 -9.61
C PHE A 108 -1.75 -3.95 -8.28
N PHE A 109 -2.56 -4.57 -7.41
CA PHE A 109 -2.07 -5.20 -6.19
C PHE A 109 -2.20 -6.72 -6.27
N GLY A 110 -1.07 -7.42 -6.09
CA GLY A 110 -0.94 -8.88 -6.28
C GLY A 110 -0.02 -9.57 -5.30
#